data_AF-A0A212JBG2-F1
#
_entry.id   AF-A0A212JBG2-F1
#
_cell.length_a   1.000
_cell.length_b   1.000
_cell.length_c   1.000
_cell.angle_alpha   90.00
_cell.angle_beta   90.00
_cell.angle_gamma   90.00
#
_symmetry.space_group_name_H-M   'P 1'
#
loop_
_entity.id
_entity.type
_entity.pdbx_description
1 polymer ?
#
loop_
_entity_poly.entity_id
_entity_poly.type
_entity_poly.pdbx_seq_one_letter_code
_entity_poly.pdbx_strand_id
1 'polypeptide(L)'
;MIASSQVTDAGAPFVEAEEHFRRKLRVPVKTYRDLSGECHAKAFMIAGGTNDAMLADFQAAVQKALDTGTSIQKFRAQFDGIVQAHGWQYRGEPGWRSAVIFNTNMRTSYMAGKWQQAWDNREMMPYLRYVQVQRPTKRPEHSVWHGTILPLTDPFWNAHYPPNGWGCLCTAQSVSDARMDAEGWQVSNDVPTWPGDVPEEWAYNVGKAARVSTEVERGQWEPVITSRDHTYYKRPDAVPQDKPKAQLGPAASSRAQVVEAVQKMLGGSGGTLAGPDGITVGITTKSLGQHLALDRAPIIPLLPEIIADPYEVWLMPYRDKLTGRVELRRRYLKALQIAGADEAEAKAAYTWFIAEYRRGELWDVTLIQSSRQRELQKQRAGILLYGRAEK
;
A
#
# COMPACT_ATOMS: atom_id res chain seq x y z
N MET A 1 18.68 17.14 38.62
CA MET A 1 19.47 16.99 37.38
C MET A 1 19.26 15.57 36.89
N ILE A 2 18.35 15.36 35.94
CA ILE A 2 18.17 14.07 35.27
C ILE A 2 18.73 14.27 33.88
N ALA A 3 19.88 13.63 33.66
CA ALA A 3 20.66 13.74 32.45
C ALA A 3 19.87 13.26 31.23
N SER A 4 20.11 13.98 30.14
CA SER A 4 19.72 13.61 28.78
C SER A 4 20.02 12.15 28.46
N SER A 5 19.00 11.36 28.10
CA SER A 5 19.21 10.24 27.20
C SER A 5 19.31 10.79 25.78
N GLN A 6 20.48 11.33 25.45
CA GLN A 6 20.90 11.39 24.05
C GLN A 6 20.98 9.95 23.58
N VAL A 7 20.13 9.58 22.63
CA VAL A 7 20.18 8.28 21.97
C VAL A 7 21.41 8.28 21.07
N THR A 8 22.55 7.87 21.62
CA THR A 8 23.75 7.45 20.89
C THR A 8 23.95 5.98 21.16
N ASP A 9 23.10 5.17 20.55
CA ASP A 9 23.46 3.81 20.18
C ASP A 9 22.72 3.54 18.88
N ALA A 10 23.42 3.03 17.87
CA ALA A 10 22.77 2.49 16.67
C ALA A 10 22.01 1.25 17.12
N GLY A 11 20.85 1.46 17.74
CA GLY A 11 19.99 0.40 18.27
C GLY A 11 19.72 -0.61 17.17
N ALA A 12 19.63 -1.88 17.55
CA ALA A 12 19.35 -2.97 16.63
C ALA A 12 18.20 -2.55 15.66
N PRO A 13 18.36 -2.81 14.35
CA PRO A 13 17.36 -2.49 13.33
C PRO A 13 15.97 -2.95 13.79
N PHE A 14 14.96 -2.08 13.72
CA PHE A 14 13.60 -2.50 14.02
C PHE A 14 13.01 -3.07 12.73
N VAL A 15 13.40 -4.31 12.43
CA VAL A 15 13.16 -4.99 11.16
C VAL A 15 11.70 -4.94 10.77
N GLU A 16 10.76 -5.16 11.70
CA GLU A 16 9.32 -5.15 11.39
C GLU A 16 8.82 -3.77 10.95
N ALA A 17 9.39 -2.69 11.48
CA ALA A 17 9.07 -1.32 11.06
C ALA A 17 9.69 -0.97 9.70
N GLU A 18 10.95 -1.35 9.48
CA GLU A 18 11.65 -1.17 8.20
C GLU A 18 10.92 -1.89 7.08
N GLU A 19 10.59 -3.16 7.33
CA GLU A 19 9.84 -4.01 6.43
C GLU A 19 8.44 -3.48 6.17
N HIS A 20 7.72 -3.02 7.19
CA HIS A 20 6.42 -2.39 6.98
C HIS A 20 6.52 -1.21 6.00
N PHE A 21 7.51 -0.34 6.17
CA PHE A 21 7.66 0.85 5.33
C PHE A 21 8.12 0.52 3.91
N ARG A 22 9.05 -0.42 3.76
CA ARG A 22 9.60 -0.90 2.46
C ARG A 22 8.51 -1.38 1.52
N ARG A 23 7.44 -1.92 2.11
CA ARG A 23 6.27 -2.47 1.43
C ARG A 23 5.20 -1.43 1.10
N LYS A 24 5.43 -0.14 1.34
CA LYS A 24 4.41 0.85 0.98
C LYS A 24 4.44 1.15 -0.52
N LEU A 25 3.28 1.11 -1.15
CA LEU A 25 3.11 1.50 -2.56
C LEU A 25 3.09 3.02 -2.67
N ARG A 26 3.88 3.62 -3.56
CA ARG A 26 3.77 5.06 -3.83
C ARG A 26 2.44 5.39 -4.46
N VAL A 27 1.75 6.38 -3.91
CA VAL A 27 0.47 6.84 -4.42
C VAL A 27 0.45 8.37 -4.50
N PRO A 28 0.47 8.95 -5.71
CA PRO A 28 0.23 10.37 -5.93
C PRO A 28 -1.15 10.78 -5.43
N VAL A 29 -1.20 11.81 -4.56
CA VAL A 29 -2.45 12.32 -3.98
C VAL A 29 -2.43 13.84 -3.87
N LYS A 30 -3.60 14.46 -4.03
CA LYS A 30 -3.78 15.91 -3.79
C LYS A 30 -3.92 16.20 -2.30
N THR A 31 -4.63 15.33 -1.58
CA THR A 31 -4.83 15.44 -0.13
C THR A 31 -4.71 14.08 0.53
N TYR A 32 -4.36 14.06 1.81
CA TYR A 32 -4.29 12.81 2.56
C TYR A 32 -5.65 12.08 2.63
N ARG A 33 -6.76 12.83 2.47
CA ARG A 33 -8.13 12.30 2.41
C ARG A 33 -8.48 11.60 1.10
N ASP A 34 -7.56 11.58 0.13
CA ASP A 34 -7.76 10.85 -1.12
C ASP A 34 -7.80 9.33 -0.90
N LEU A 35 -7.27 8.84 0.22
CA LEU A 35 -7.30 7.46 0.66
C LEU A 35 -7.76 7.38 2.12
N SER A 36 -8.39 6.29 2.53
CA SER A 36 -8.78 6.05 3.93
C SER A 36 -7.57 5.76 4.82
N GLY A 37 -7.74 5.82 6.15
CA GLY A 37 -6.67 5.53 7.10
C GLY A 37 -6.04 4.15 6.90
N GLU A 38 -6.85 3.11 6.66
CA GLU A 38 -6.34 1.76 6.43
C GLU A 38 -5.49 1.65 5.15
N CYS A 39 -5.81 2.47 4.13
CA CYS A 39 -4.97 2.57 2.94
C CYS A 39 -3.59 3.19 3.26
N HIS A 40 -3.50 4.13 4.21
CA HIS A 40 -2.23 4.76 4.60
C HIS A 40 -1.24 3.78 5.24
N ALA A 41 -1.73 2.65 5.77
CA ALA A 41 -0.88 1.55 6.21
C ALA A 41 -0.16 0.85 5.03
N LYS A 42 -0.71 0.94 3.81
CA LYS A 42 -0.19 0.26 2.60
C LYS A 42 0.36 1.22 1.55
N ALA A 43 0.04 2.52 1.64
CA ALA A 43 0.45 3.54 0.70
C ALA A 43 1.50 4.49 1.30
N PHE A 44 2.54 4.80 0.53
CA PHE A 44 3.43 5.92 0.76
C PHE A 44 2.91 7.11 -0.05
N MET A 45 2.56 8.18 0.66
CA MET A 45 1.93 9.34 0.07
C MET A 45 2.30 10.60 0.83
N ILE A 46 2.37 11.70 0.10
CA ILE A 46 2.59 13.04 0.64
C ILE A 46 1.48 13.92 0.07
N ALA A 47 0.70 14.59 0.92
CA ALA A 47 -0.44 15.39 0.48
C ALA A 47 0.00 16.51 -0.49
N GLY A 48 -0.45 16.49 -1.75
CA GLY A 48 -0.01 17.43 -2.77
C GLY A 48 1.29 17.01 -3.47
N GLY A 49 1.84 15.84 -3.12
CA GLY A 49 2.89 15.17 -3.88
C GLY A 49 2.26 14.36 -5.00
N THR A 50 2.15 14.97 -6.18
CA THR A 50 1.50 14.37 -7.36
C THR A 50 2.50 13.85 -8.40
N ASN A 51 3.80 13.84 -8.08
CA ASN A 51 4.88 13.36 -8.93
C ASN A 51 5.47 12.07 -8.33
N ASP A 52 5.41 10.95 -9.05
CA ASP A 52 5.91 9.66 -8.55
C ASP A 52 7.43 9.66 -8.33
N ALA A 53 8.22 10.29 -9.20
CA ALA A 53 9.67 10.36 -9.04
C ALA A 53 10.06 11.10 -7.76
N MET A 54 9.36 12.18 -7.45
CA MET A 54 9.53 12.89 -6.18
C MET A 54 9.13 12.03 -4.98
N LEU A 55 8.03 11.28 -5.08
CA LEU A 55 7.63 10.34 -4.03
C LEU A 55 8.67 9.23 -3.86
N ALA A 56 9.30 8.76 -4.93
CA ALA A 56 10.36 7.76 -4.87
C ALA A 56 11.57 8.27 -4.07
N ASP A 57 12.01 9.50 -4.32
CA ASP A 57 13.12 10.10 -3.58
C ASP A 57 12.79 10.31 -2.10
N PHE A 58 11.58 10.79 -1.78
CA PHE A 58 11.15 10.92 -0.39
C PHE A 58 11.00 9.57 0.31
N GLN A 59 10.44 8.56 -0.36
CA GLN A 59 10.32 7.22 0.18
C GLN A 59 11.71 6.65 0.48
N ALA A 60 12.67 6.78 -0.44
CA ALA A 60 14.04 6.35 -0.24
C ALA A 60 14.71 7.07 0.95
N ALA A 61 14.50 8.38 1.09
CA ALA A 61 15.04 9.16 2.21
C ALA A 61 14.47 8.70 3.57
N VAL A 62 13.17 8.41 3.66
CA VAL A 62 12.55 7.89 4.89
C VAL A 62 12.98 6.45 5.16
N GLN A 63 13.05 5.58 4.14
CA GLN A 63 13.51 4.20 4.29
C GLN A 63 14.93 4.18 4.84
N LYS A 64 15.84 4.99 4.28
CA LYS A 64 17.20 5.14 4.80
C LYS A 64 17.21 5.55 6.27
N ALA A 65 16.27 6.39 6.70
CA ALA A 65 16.18 6.79 8.09
C ALA A 65 15.72 5.68 9.03
N LEU A 66 14.83 4.80 8.58
CA LEU A 66 14.49 3.56 9.30
C LEU A 66 15.70 2.64 9.38
N ASP A 67 16.36 2.37 8.25
CA ASP A 67 17.44 1.39 8.13
C ASP A 67 18.72 1.79 8.92
N THR A 68 18.97 3.09 9.07
CA THR A 68 20.27 3.59 9.59
C THR A 68 20.16 4.49 10.82
N GLY A 69 18.95 4.73 11.33
CA GLY A 69 18.72 5.68 12.42
C GLY A 69 19.04 7.13 12.04
N THR A 70 18.88 7.50 10.76
CA THR A 70 19.17 8.88 10.30
C THR A 70 18.26 9.89 11.01
N SER A 71 18.86 10.93 11.59
CA SER A 71 18.15 12.01 12.30
C SER A 71 17.25 12.85 11.38
N ILE A 72 16.22 13.50 11.94
CA ILE A 72 15.37 14.45 11.23
C ILE A 72 16.14 15.61 10.60
N GLN A 73 17.26 16.06 11.19
CA GLN A 73 18.09 17.13 10.64
C GLN A 73 18.73 16.72 9.30
N LYS A 74 19.21 15.49 9.21
CA LYS A 74 19.73 14.91 7.96
C LYS A 74 18.62 14.74 6.92
N PHE A 75 17.43 14.27 7.34
CA PHE A 75 16.28 14.21 6.45
C PHE A 75 15.88 15.59 5.92
N ARG A 76 15.93 16.64 6.74
CA ARG A 76 15.64 18.03 6.30
C ARG A 76 16.57 18.50 5.20
N ALA A 77 17.87 18.21 5.30
CA ALA A 77 18.81 18.53 4.23
C ALA A 77 18.48 17.80 2.92
N GLN A 78 18.05 16.54 2.99
CA GLN A 78 17.58 15.80 1.80
C GLN A 78 16.25 16.36 1.27
N PHE A 79 15.34 16.74 2.16
CA PHE A 79 14.04 17.30 1.81
C PHE A 79 14.17 18.54 0.93
N ASP A 80 15.05 19.48 1.29
CA ASP A 80 15.25 20.70 0.51
C ASP A 80 15.80 20.39 -0.89
N GLY A 81 16.74 19.43 -1.00
CA GLY A 81 17.28 18.97 -2.27
C GLY A 81 16.23 18.31 -3.17
N ILE A 82 15.37 17.45 -2.61
CA ILE A 82 14.28 16.79 -3.35
C ILE A 82 13.25 17.82 -3.83
N VAL A 83 12.85 18.76 -2.95
CA VAL A 83 11.94 19.87 -3.32
C VAL A 83 12.49 20.63 -4.51
N GLN A 84 13.76 21.03 -4.47
CA GLN A 84 14.42 21.79 -5.53
C GLN A 84 14.50 20.98 -6.83
N ALA A 85 14.93 19.72 -6.77
CA ALA A 85 15.09 18.85 -7.94
C ALA A 85 13.78 18.63 -8.70
N HIS A 86 12.66 18.55 -7.99
CA HIS A 86 11.34 18.31 -8.57
C HIS A 86 10.50 19.59 -8.75
N GLY A 87 11.04 20.75 -8.39
CA GLY A 87 10.33 22.04 -8.46
C GLY A 87 9.02 22.06 -7.64
N TRP A 88 8.94 21.28 -6.56
CA TRP A 88 7.68 21.04 -5.87
C TRP A 88 7.26 22.23 -4.99
N GLN A 89 6.08 22.76 -5.28
CA GLN A 89 5.44 23.80 -4.47
C GLN A 89 4.53 23.15 -3.43
N TYR A 90 4.72 23.50 -2.15
CA TYR A 90 3.92 22.99 -1.03
C TYR A 90 3.44 24.11 -0.10
N ARG A 91 2.51 23.76 0.79
CA ARG A 91 1.97 24.67 1.81
C ARG A 91 2.62 24.44 3.17
N GLY A 92 2.81 25.52 3.91
CA GLY A 92 3.40 25.53 5.26
C GLY A 92 4.92 25.65 5.25
N GLU A 93 5.50 25.91 6.41
CA GLU A 93 6.94 26.12 6.55
C GLU A 93 7.75 24.85 6.25
N PRO A 94 8.94 24.93 5.61
CA PRO A 94 9.79 23.78 5.30
C PRO A 94 10.07 22.89 6.52
N GLY A 95 10.36 23.51 7.67
CA GLY A 95 10.66 22.81 8.91
C GLY A 95 9.47 22.04 9.49
N TRP A 96 8.25 22.56 9.31
CA TRP A 96 7.02 21.86 9.69
C TRP A 96 6.71 20.75 8.70
N ARG A 97 6.82 21.03 7.40
CA ARG A 97 6.48 20.11 6.32
C ARG A 97 7.33 18.85 6.35
N SER A 98 8.64 19.03 6.42
CA SER A 98 9.62 17.95 6.58
C SER A 98 9.33 17.12 7.84
N ALA A 99 9.00 17.77 8.96
CA ALA A 99 8.70 17.09 10.21
C ALA A 99 7.41 16.26 10.15
N VAL A 100 6.36 16.75 9.49
CA VAL A 100 5.12 15.97 9.30
C VAL A 100 5.39 14.72 8.46
N ILE A 101 6.10 14.85 7.33
CA ILE A 101 6.41 13.72 6.45
C ILE A 101 7.27 12.69 7.20
N PHE A 102 8.34 13.14 7.85
CA PHE A 102 9.26 12.26 8.56
C PHE A 102 8.58 11.59 9.75
N ASN A 103 8.05 12.37 10.71
CA ASN A 103 7.54 11.82 11.96
C ASN A 103 6.32 10.92 11.75
N THR A 104 5.42 11.26 10.81
CA THR A 104 4.25 10.41 10.53
C THR A 104 4.67 9.06 9.96
N ASN A 105 5.56 9.04 8.97
CA ASN A 105 6.01 7.77 8.38
C ASN A 105 6.84 6.93 9.35
N MET A 106 7.76 7.56 10.09
CA MET A 106 8.52 6.86 11.13
C MET A 106 7.57 6.29 12.19
N ARG A 107 6.64 7.10 12.72
CA ARG A 107 5.79 6.68 13.83
C ARG A 107 4.83 5.56 13.44
N THR A 108 4.16 5.69 12.30
CA THR A 108 3.22 4.67 11.81
C THR A 108 3.94 3.36 11.52
N SER A 109 5.17 3.41 10.98
CA SER A 109 5.97 2.22 10.72
C SER A 109 6.41 1.51 12.01
N TYR A 110 6.91 2.26 13.00
CA TYR A 110 7.24 1.70 14.31
C TYR A 110 6.01 1.08 15.00
N MET A 111 4.85 1.73 14.93
CA MET A 111 3.63 1.20 15.54
C MET A 111 3.13 -0.05 14.80
N ALA A 112 3.25 -0.11 13.47
CA ALA A 112 2.95 -1.33 12.73
C ALA A 112 3.88 -2.49 13.11
N GLY A 113 5.18 -2.23 13.25
CA GLY A 113 6.15 -3.21 13.72
C GLY A 113 5.86 -3.70 15.14
N LYS A 114 5.51 -2.78 16.06
CA LYS A 114 5.15 -3.15 17.44
C LYS A 114 3.90 -4.02 17.50
N TRP A 115 2.92 -3.73 16.65
CA TRP A 115 1.75 -4.57 16.53
C TRP A 115 2.11 -5.97 16.05
N GLN A 116 2.97 -6.09 15.04
CA GLN A 116 3.44 -7.38 14.54
C GLN A 116 4.12 -8.19 15.65
N GLN A 117 5.08 -7.60 16.37
CA GLN A 117 5.73 -8.25 17.50
C GLN A 117 4.76 -8.66 18.61
N ALA A 118 3.80 -7.79 18.94
CA ALA A 118 2.79 -8.10 19.93
C ALA A 118 1.89 -9.25 19.48
N TRP A 119 1.48 -9.25 18.20
CA TRP A 119 0.64 -10.30 17.63
C TRP A 119 1.38 -11.64 17.60
N ASP A 120 2.65 -11.66 17.21
CA ASP A 120 3.46 -12.88 17.14
C ASP A 120 3.73 -13.46 18.53
N ASN A 121 3.90 -12.62 19.54
CA ASN A 121 4.14 -13.02 20.93
C ASN A 121 2.87 -13.10 21.81
N ARG A 122 1.68 -13.02 21.21
CA ARG A 122 0.40 -12.88 21.95
C ARG A 122 0.10 -14.00 22.94
N GLU A 123 0.69 -15.19 22.78
CA GLU A 123 0.52 -16.30 23.73
C GLU A 123 1.27 -16.05 25.03
N MET A 124 2.43 -15.36 24.97
CA MET A 124 3.22 -15.00 26.15
C MET A 124 2.88 -13.61 26.70
N MET A 125 2.40 -12.72 25.83
CA MET A 125 2.04 -11.34 26.15
C MET A 125 0.65 -11.00 25.61
N PRO A 126 -0.42 -11.55 26.23
CA PRO A 126 -1.77 -11.49 25.67
C PRO A 126 -2.44 -10.11 25.77
N TYR A 127 -1.86 -9.17 26.53
CA TYR A 127 -2.44 -7.84 26.73
C TYR A 127 -1.60 -6.74 26.09
N LEU A 128 -2.27 -5.63 25.80
CA LEU A 128 -1.65 -4.35 25.49
C LEU A 128 -2.02 -3.33 26.57
N ARG A 129 -1.04 -2.54 27.01
CA ARG A 129 -1.23 -1.35 27.84
C ARG A 129 -1.08 -0.09 26.98
N TYR A 130 -2.08 0.80 27.00
CA TYR A 130 -1.98 2.10 26.34
C TYR A 130 -1.09 3.04 27.18
N VAL A 131 -0.10 3.64 26.53
CA VAL A 131 0.87 4.52 27.18
C VAL A 131 0.89 5.87 26.49
N GLN A 132 0.23 6.86 27.12
CA GLN A 132 0.42 8.26 26.77
C GLN A 132 1.84 8.70 27.18
N VAL A 133 2.62 9.19 26.21
CA VAL A 133 3.95 9.74 26.47
C VAL A 133 3.84 11.15 27.06
N GLN A 134 4.45 11.35 28.22
CA GLN A 134 4.47 12.62 28.94
C GLN A 134 5.38 13.62 28.22
N ARG A 135 4.79 14.73 27.76
CA ARG A 135 5.49 15.85 27.11
C ARG A 135 4.62 17.11 27.12
N PRO A 136 5.17 18.31 26.88
CA PRO A 136 4.38 19.54 26.83
C PRO A 136 3.25 19.53 25.79
N THR A 137 3.46 18.88 24.65
CA THR A 137 2.49 18.80 23.53
C THR A 137 1.59 17.56 23.60
N LYS A 138 1.40 16.96 24.79
CA LYS A 138 0.46 15.85 24.98
C LYS A 138 -0.98 16.34 24.83
N ARG A 139 -1.83 15.50 24.24
CA ARG A 139 -3.27 15.74 24.14
C ARG A 139 -3.93 15.28 25.45
N PRO A 140 -4.55 16.17 26.24
CA PRO A 140 -5.21 15.79 27.50
C PRO A 140 -6.25 14.68 27.31
N GLU A 141 -6.93 14.67 26.17
CA GLU A 141 -7.94 13.66 25.83
C GLU A 141 -7.37 12.24 25.87
N HIS A 142 -6.07 12.06 25.56
CA HIS A 142 -5.44 10.74 25.58
C HIS A 142 -5.03 10.29 26.98
N SER A 143 -5.07 11.16 28.01
CA SER A 143 -4.70 10.74 29.37
C SER A 143 -5.73 9.81 29.99
N VAL A 144 -6.99 9.90 29.56
CA VAL A 144 -8.05 8.99 30.03
C VAL A 144 -7.81 7.54 29.62
N TRP A 145 -7.02 7.32 28.56
CA TRP A 145 -6.59 5.99 28.13
C TRP A 145 -5.23 5.58 28.71
N HIS A 146 -4.48 6.47 29.35
CA HIS A 146 -3.18 6.10 29.90
C HIS A 146 -3.35 5.03 30.98
N GLY A 147 -2.69 3.90 30.79
CA GLY A 147 -2.77 2.78 31.72
C GLY A 147 -3.92 1.82 31.46
N THR A 148 -4.78 2.07 30.47
CA THR A 148 -5.75 1.09 29.99
C THR A 148 -5.01 -0.18 29.55
N ILE A 149 -5.40 -1.33 30.11
CA ILE A 149 -4.87 -2.65 29.76
C ILE A 149 -6.02 -3.49 29.23
N LEU A 150 -5.92 -3.96 28.00
CA LEU A 150 -6.95 -4.79 27.37
C LEU A 150 -6.30 -5.98 26.66
N PRO A 151 -7.02 -7.09 26.47
CA PRO A 151 -6.59 -8.16 25.58
C PRO A 151 -6.20 -7.60 24.22
N LEU A 152 -5.18 -8.18 23.59
CA LEU A 152 -4.68 -7.74 22.30
C LEU A 152 -5.76 -7.81 21.20
N THR A 153 -6.73 -8.71 21.34
CA THR A 153 -7.87 -8.91 20.44
C THR A 153 -9.03 -7.94 20.67
N ASP A 154 -8.98 -7.10 21.71
CA ASP A 154 -10.08 -6.21 22.07
C ASP A 154 -10.42 -5.21 20.93
N PRO A 155 -11.72 -4.97 20.63
CA PRO A 155 -12.16 -4.03 19.61
C PRO A 155 -11.68 -2.59 19.82
N PHE A 156 -11.38 -2.16 21.05
CA PHE A 156 -10.81 -0.84 21.34
C PHE A 156 -9.60 -0.56 20.44
N TRP A 157 -8.73 -1.56 20.28
CA TRP A 157 -7.52 -1.44 19.47
C TRP A 157 -7.79 -1.24 17.98
N ASN A 158 -9.02 -1.45 17.47
CA ASN A 158 -9.34 -1.20 16.07
C ASN A 158 -9.25 0.29 15.70
N ALA A 159 -9.62 1.18 16.63
CA ALA A 159 -9.59 2.63 16.42
C ALA A 159 -8.61 3.36 17.34
N HIS A 160 -8.31 2.79 18.51
CA HIS A 160 -7.52 3.44 19.56
C HIS A 160 -6.06 2.97 19.63
N TYR A 161 -5.61 2.09 18.73
CA TYR A 161 -4.19 1.76 18.66
C TYR A 161 -3.37 2.96 18.14
N PRO A 162 -2.37 3.47 18.88
CA PRO A 162 -1.64 4.66 18.46
C PRO A 162 -0.89 4.49 17.12
N PRO A 163 -0.66 5.57 16.36
CA PRO A 163 -0.94 6.97 16.71
C PRO A 163 -2.40 7.41 16.46
N ASN A 164 -3.02 8.06 17.44
CA ASN A 164 -4.41 8.55 17.37
C ASN A 164 -4.51 10.02 16.93
N GLY A 165 -3.66 10.45 15.98
CA GLY A 165 -3.63 11.85 15.55
C GLY A 165 -2.27 12.32 15.06
N TRP A 166 -2.28 13.41 14.28
CA TRP A 166 -1.06 14.11 13.86
C TRP A 166 -0.18 14.48 15.05
N GLY A 167 1.10 14.08 15.01
CA GLY A 167 2.06 14.34 16.08
C GLY A 167 1.84 13.51 17.36
N CYS A 168 0.97 12.49 17.35
CA CYS A 168 0.78 11.61 18.49
C CYS A 168 2.03 10.74 18.74
N LEU A 169 2.57 10.79 19.97
CA LEU A 169 3.68 9.92 20.41
C LEU A 169 3.23 8.87 21.43
N CYS A 170 1.93 8.63 21.61
CA CYS A 170 1.44 7.55 22.47
C CYS A 170 1.83 6.18 21.87
N THR A 171 2.06 5.17 22.71
CA THR A 171 2.44 3.82 22.30
C THR A 171 1.54 2.79 22.96
N ALA A 172 1.54 1.57 22.43
CA ALA A 172 1.07 0.39 23.14
C ALA A 172 2.28 -0.39 23.66
N GLN A 173 2.16 -0.96 24.84
CA GLN A 173 3.15 -1.82 25.48
C GLN A 173 2.56 -3.23 25.61
N SER A 174 3.26 -4.25 25.11
CA SER A 174 2.88 -5.65 25.35
C SER A 174 3.08 -6.02 26.80
N VAL A 175 2.12 -6.75 27.37
CA VAL A 175 2.10 -7.12 28.78
C VAL A 175 1.78 -8.62 28.92
N SER A 176 2.59 -9.31 29.70
CA SER A 176 2.40 -10.72 30.09
C SER A 176 1.62 -10.85 31.40
N ASP A 177 1.07 -12.03 31.67
CA ASP A 177 0.42 -12.32 32.96
C ASP A 177 1.38 -12.11 34.14
N ALA A 178 2.64 -12.56 34.04
CA ALA A 178 3.65 -12.34 35.09
C ALA A 178 3.90 -10.84 35.38
N ARG A 179 3.81 -9.99 34.34
CA ARG A 179 3.92 -8.54 34.52
C ARG A 179 2.66 -7.93 35.14
N MET A 180 1.48 -8.47 34.83
CA MET A 180 0.23 -8.10 35.50
C MET A 180 0.33 -8.38 37.00
N ASP A 181 0.73 -9.58 37.38
CA ASP A 181 0.87 -10.01 38.77
C ASP A 181 1.90 -9.17 39.53
N ALA A 182 3.08 -8.98 38.94
CA ALA A 182 4.17 -8.23 39.58
C ALA A 182 3.83 -6.76 39.87
N GLU A 183 3.01 -6.13 39.01
CA GLU A 183 2.61 -4.73 39.14
C GLU A 183 1.23 -4.56 39.78
N GLY A 184 0.54 -5.65 40.13
CA GLY A 184 -0.83 -5.64 40.64
C GLY A 184 -1.84 -5.04 39.64
N TRP A 185 -1.56 -5.16 38.34
CA TRP A 185 -2.43 -4.64 37.29
C TRP A 185 -3.60 -5.57 37.01
N GLN A 186 -4.70 -5.01 36.53
CA GLN A 186 -5.89 -5.75 36.10
C GLN A 186 -6.32 -5.31 34.71
N VAL A 187 -7.01 -6.20 34.00
CA VAL A 187 -7.68 -5.83 32.75
C VAL A 187 -8.67 -4.71 33.04
N SER A 188 -8.60 -3.65 32.25
CA SER A 188 -9.48 -2.50 32.37
C SER A 188 -10.88 -2.85 31.90
N ASN A 189 -11.88 -2.33 32.61
CA ASN A 189 -13.28 -2.38 32.22
C ASN A 189 -13.77 -0.95 31.91
N ASP A 190 -14.86 -0.84 31.16
CA ASP A 190 -15.56 0.43 30.90
C ASP A 190 -14.63 1.56 30.38
N VAL A 191 -13.73 1.23 29.45
CA VAL A 191 -12.78 2.19 28.88
C VAL A 191 -13.54 3.32 28.18
N PRO A 192 -13.35 4.60 28.58
CA PRO A 192 -14.09 5.71 28.00
C PRO A 192 -13.82 5.86 26.50
N THR A 193 -14.89 5.87 25.71
CA THR A 193 -14.89 6.20 24.28
C THR A 193 -16.04 7.14 23.98
N TRP A 194 -15.89 8.01 22.99
CA TRP A 194 -16.93 8.94 22.55
C TRP A 194 -16.79 9.26 21.05
N PRO A 195 -17.87 9.64 20.35
CA PRO A 195 -17.78 9.93 18.93
C PRO A 195 -16.72 11.00 18.62
N GLY A 196 -15.74 10.64 17.77
CA GLY A 196 -14.67 11.53 17.34
C GLY A 196 -13.51 11.71 18.34
N ASP A 197 -13.45 10.89 19.38
CA ASP A 197 -12.32 10.81 20.32
C ASP A 197 -10.97 10.57 19.63
N VAL A 198 -10.97 9.73 18.59
CA VAL A 198 -9.90 9.62 17.60
C VAL A 198 -10.40 10.26 16.29
N PRO A 199 -9.64 11.19 15.67
CA PRO A 199 -10.01 11.73 14.37
C PRO A 199 -10.19 10.62 13.33
N GLU A 200 -11.21 10.73 12.48
CA GLU A 200 -11.61 9.68 11.53
C GLU A 200 -10.43 9.13 10.71
N GLU A 201 -9.53 10.00 10.24
CA GLU A 201 -8.37 9.59 9.45
C GLU A 201 -7.31 8.79 10.23
N TRP A 202 -7.37 8.80 11.57
CA TRP A 202 -6.48 8.08 12.49
C TRP A 202 -7.21 6.98 13.26
N ALA A 203 -8.52 6.83 13.07
CA ALA A 203 -9.37 5.84 13.72
C ALA A 203 -9.21 4.46 13.08
N TYR A 204 -7.97 3.97 12.99
CA TYR A 204 -7.63 2.66 12.50
C TYR A 204 -6.37 2.13 13.19
N ASN A 205 -6.25 0.81 13.27
CA ASN A 205 -5.04 0.16 13.74
C ASN A 205 -4.06 -0.04 12.59
N VAL A 206 -2.97 0.71 12.58
CA VAL A 206 -1.95 0.62 11.52
C VAL A 206 -1.38 -0.79 11.37
N GLY A 207 -1.20 -1.53 12.46
CA GLY A 207 -0.68 -2.90 12.43
C GLY A 207 -1.69 -3.91 11.86
N LYS A 208 -2.96 -3.85 12.27
CA LYS A 208 -4.03 -4.67 11.67
C LYS A 208 -4.23 -4.31 10.20
N ALA A 209 -4.22 -3.03 9.84
CA ALA A 209 -4.37 -2.57 8.46
C ALA A 209 -3.16 -2.93 7.59
N ALA A 210 -1.96 -2.94 8.16
CA ALA A 210 -0.73 -3.41 7.52
C ALA A 210 -0.71 -4.93 7.34
N ARG A 211 -1.49 -5.68 8.14
CA ARG A 211 -1.53 -7.14 8.06
C ARG A 211 -1.90 -7.55 6.65
N VAL A 212 -1.22 -8.60 6.22
CA VAL A 212 -1.41 -9.18 4.90
C VAL A 212 -1.78 -10.63 5.06
N SER A 213 -2.82 -11.05 4.34
CA SER A 213 -3.19 -12.46 4.30
C SER A 213 -2.07 -13.29 3.70
N THR A 214 -1.72 -14.39 4.36
CA THR A 214 -0.78 -15.39 3.87
C THR A 214 -1.47 -16.50 3.07
N GLU A 215 -2.80 -16.46 2.98
CA GLU A 215 -3.61 -17.54 2.42
C GLU A 215 -4.56 -17.05 1.31
N VAL A 216 -5.13 -18.00 0.57
CA VAL A 216 -6.20 -17.71 -0.37
C VAL A 216 -7.50 -17.56 0.41
N GLU A 217 -7.78 -16.36 0.85
CA GLU A 217 -9.05 -16.03 1.50
C GLU A 217 -10.14 -15.78 0.46
N ARG A 218 -11.31 -16.40 0.64
CA ARG A 218 -12.53 -16.09 -0.14
C ARG A 218 -13.12 -14.76 0.35
N GLY A 219 -12.41 -13.66 0.08
CA GLY A 219 -12.87 -12.30 0.41
C GLY A 219 -14.00 -11.84 -0.50
N GLN A 220 -14.91 -11.04 0.05
CA GLN A 220 -15.95 -10.35 -0.71
C GLN A 220 -15.49 -8.91 -0.96
N TRP A 221 -14.72 -8.73 -2.02
CA TRP A 221 -14.04 -7.46 -2.29
C TRP A 221 -14.92 -6.46 -3.04
N GLU A 222 -15.10 -5.26 -2.48
CA GLU A 222 -15.77 -4.14 -3.14
C GLU A 222 -14.83 -2.95 -3.33
N PRO A 223 -14.94 -2.21 -4.46
CA PRO A 223 -14.10 -1.04 -4.71
C PRO A 223 -14.49 0.12 -3.79
N VAL A 224 -13.48 0.85 -3.28
CA VAL A 224 -13.69 1.94 -2.30
C VAL A 224 -13.84 3.31 -2.96
N ILE A 225 -13.08 3.60 -4.02
CA ILE A 225 -13.00 4.95 -4.63
C ILE A 225 -13.52 4.90 -6.07
N THR A 226 -14.82 4.70 -6.23
CA THR A 226 -15.45 4.63 -7.55
C THR A 226 -15.83 5.99 -8.13
N SER A 227 -15.86 7.04 -7.32
CA SER A 227 -16.24 8.40 -7.74
C SER A 227 -15.18 9.14 -8.57
N ARG A 228 -13.97 8.59 -8.66
CA ARG A 228 -12.85 9.16 -9.43
C ARG A 228 -12.58 8.26 -10.63
N ASP A 229 -13.18 8.58 -11.76
CA ASP A 229 -13.04 7.83 -13.02
C ASP A 229 -12.21 8.61 -14.05
N HIS A 230 -12.07 8.05 -15.26
CA HIS A 230 -11.36 8.72 -16.35
C HIS A 230 -11.89 10.13 -16.63
N THR A 231 -13.20 10.35 -16.50
CA THR A 231 -13.85 11.65 -16.63
C THR A 231 -13.35 12.65 -15.58
N TYR A 232 -13.27 12.25 -14.32
CA TYR A 232 -12.71 13.08 -13.24
C TYR A 232 -11.28 13.55 -13.54
N TYR A 233 -10.45 12.67 -14.11
CA TYR A 233 -9.07 13.00 -14.51
C TYR A 233 -8.96 13.62 -15.91
N LYS A 234 -10.10 13.97 -16.54
CA LYS A 234 -10.16 14.56 -17.90
C LYS A 234 -9.44 13.70 -18.94
N ARG A 235 -9.49 12.38 -18.77
CA ARG A 235 -8.93 11.43 -19.72
C ARG A 235 -9.94 11.20 -20.86
N PRO A 236 -9.47 10.98 -22.10
CA PRO A 236 -10.33 10.70 -23.24
C PRO A 236 -11.23 9.48 -23.00
N ASP A 237 -12.45 9.49 -23.54
CA ASP A 237 -13.33 8.31 -23.50
C ASP A 237 -12.76 7.17 -24.34
N ALA A 238 -12.14 7.46 -25.48
CA ALA A 238 -11.48 6.44 -26.29
C ALA A 238 -10.16 6.00 -25.64
N VAL A 239 -9.93 4.69 -25.61
CA VAL A 239 -8.60 4.14 -25.34
C VAL A 239 -7.97 3.80 -26.69
N PRO A 240 -6.82 4.40 -27.05
CA PRO A 240 -6.14 4.11 -28.31
C PRO A 240 -5.83 2.62 -28.45
N GLN A 241 -6.16 2.06 -29.62
CA GLN A 241 -5.89 0.66 -29.93
C GLN A 241 -4.51 0.54 -30.58
N ASP A 242 -3.52 0.11 -29.82
CA ASP A 242 -2.15 -0.05 -30.30
C ASP A 242 -2.02 -1.33 -31.15
N LYS A 243 -1.05 -1.37 -32.06
CA LYS A 243 -0.64 -2.62 -32.70
C LYS A 243 0.19 -3.44 -31.70
N PRO A 244 -0.10 -4.73 -31.49
CA PRO A 244 0.68 -5.57 -30.59
C PRO A 244 2.11 -5.70 -31.09
N LYS A 245 3.08 -5.59 -30.18
CA LYS A 245 4.50 -5.76 -30.48
C LYS A 245 4.88 -7.25 -30.50
N ALA A 246 4.18 -8.05 -29.70
CA ALA A 246 4.36 -9.49 -29.65
C ALA A 246 3.27 -10.21 -30.47
N GLN A 247 3.62 -11.38 -31.02
CA GLN A 247 2.64 -12.28 -31.61
C GLN A 247 1.86 -13.00 -30.50
N LEU A 248 0.62 -13.38 -30.83
CA LEU A 248 -0.15 -14.24 -29.94
C LEU A 248 0.52 -15.61 -29.77
N GLY A 249 0.40 -16.14 -28.56
CA GLY A 249 0.77 -17.50 -28.23
C GLY A 249 -0.26 -18.52 -28.71
N PRO A 250 0.06 -19.82 -28.60
CA PRO A 250 -0.87 -20.89 -28.94
C PRO A 250 -2.06 -20.94 -27.97
N ALA A 251 -3.16 -21.53 -28.42
CA ALA A 251 -4.25 -21.93 -27.53
C ALA A 251 -3.78 -23.02 -26.56
N ALA A 252 -4.33 -23.03 -25.35
CA ALA A 252 -4.08 -24.08 -24.35
C ALA A 252 -5.35 -24.91 -24.15
N SER A 253 -5.19 -26.24 -24.14
CA SER A 253 -6.20 -27.21 -23.74
C SER A 253 -5.95 -27.78 -22.34
N SER A 254 -4.84 -27.43 -21.70
CA SER A 254 -4.49 -27.90 -20.36
C SER A 254 -3.78 -26.84 -19.52
N ARG A 255 -3.85 -27.01 -18.20
CA ARG A 255 -3.12 -26.18 -17.23
C ARG A 255 -1.61 -26.20 -17.45
N ALA A 256 -1.05 -27.36 -17.82
CA ALA A 256 0.38 -27.52 -18.08
C ALA A 256 0.85 -26.60 -19.22
N GLN A 257 0.07 -26.49 -20.30
CA GLN A 257 0.38 -25.58 -21.42
C GLN A 257 0.32 -24.10 -21.03
N VAL A 258 -0.60 -23.71 -20.14
CA VAL A 258 -0.63 -22.34 -19.60
C VAL A 258 0.62 -22.05 -18.78
N VAL A 259 1.01 -22.98 -17.91
CA VAL A 259 2.24 -22.87 -17.09
C VAL A 259 3.47 -22.77 -17.98
N GLU A 260 3.57 -23.60 -19.02
CA GLU A 260 4.66 -23.57 -20.00
C GLU A 260 4.72 -22.24 -20.75
N ALA A 261 3.56 -21.71 -21.19
CA ALA A 261 3.50 -20.42 -21.85
C ALA A 261 3.96 -19.27 -20.95
N VAL A 262 3.56 -19.27 -19.66
CA VAL A 262 4.05 -18.30 -18.66
C VAL A 262 5.55 -18.47 -18.44
N GLN A 263 6.04 -19.70 -18.28
CA GLN A 263 7.45 -19.99 -18.08
C GLN A 263 8.30 -19.50 -19.26
N LYS A 264 7.83 -19.73 -20.49
CA LYS A 264 8.48 -19.27 -21.73
C LYS A 264 8.51 -17.74 -21.81
N MET A 265 7.41 -17.07 -21.48
CA MET A 265 7.35 -15.60 -21.44
C MET A 265 8.35 -15.01 -20.42
N LEU A 266 8.51 -15.66 -19.27
CA LEU A 266 9.42 -15.21 -18.21
C LEU A 266 10.88 -15.64 -18.40
N GLY A 267 11.15 -16.62 -19.27
CA GLY A 267 12.46 -17.27 -19.37
C GLY A 267 12.81 -18.12 -18.13
N GLY A 268 11.83 -18.50 -17.30
CA GLY A 268 12.04 -19.19 -16.03
C GLY A 268 10.76 -19.35 -15.20
N SER A 269 10.88 -19.83 -13.96
CA SER A 269 9.72 -20.04 -13.06
C SER A 269 9.16 -18.74 -12.48
N GLY A 270 9.91 -17.64 -12.58
CA GLY A 270 9.53 -16.33 -12.10
C GLY A 270 10.36 -15.21 -12.75
N GLY A 271 9.82 -14.00 -12.73
CA GLY A 271 10.48 -12.81 -13.24
C GLY A 271 9.76 -11.54 -12.82
N THR A 272 10.37 -10.39 -13.12
CA THR A 272 9.82 -9.07 -12.83
C THR A 272 9.67 -8.24 -14.09
N LEU A 273 8.57 -7.52 -14.24
CA LEU A 273 8.32 -6.60 -15.35
C LEU A 273 8.13 -5.19 -14.81
N ALA A 274 8.91 -4.22 -15.30
CA ALA A 274 8.82 -2.84 -14.84
C ALA A 274 7.69 -2.08 -15.54
N GLY A 275 6.89 -1.36 -14.75
CA GLY A 275 5.95 -0.36 -15.25
C GLY A 275 6.62 0.96 -15.61
N PRO A 276 5.89 1.90 -16.25
CA PRO A 276 6.42 3.21 -16.66
C PRO A 276 6.83 4.12 -15.50
N ASP A 277 6.43 3.79 -14.28
CA ASP A 277 6.77 4.50 -13.03
C ASP A 277 7.86 3.77 -12.21
N GLY A 278 8.57 2.83 -12.84
CA GLY A 278 9.66 2.08 -12.21
C GLY A 278 9.21 1.05 -11.18
N ILE A 279 7.90 0.87 -10.96
CA ILE A 279 7.39 -0.18 -10.07
C ILE A 279 7.40 -1.51 -10.82
N THR A 280 8.07 -2.51 -10.26
CA THR A 280 8.22 -3.84 -10.86
C THR A 280 7.08 -4.77 -10.44
N VAL A 281 6.42 -5.43 -11.39
CA VAL A 281 5.44 -6.50 -11.24
C VAL A 281 6.14 -7.86 -11.16
N GLY A 282 6.07 -8.53 -10.01
CA GLY A 282 6.52 -9.91 -9.87
C GLY A 282 5.50 -10.90 -10.46
N ILE A 283 5.96 -11.78 -11.33
CA ILE A 283 5.13 -12.82 -11.97
C ILE A 283 5.84 -14.16 -11.84
N THR A 284 5.09 -15.19 -11.47
CA THR A 284 5.59 -16.57 -11.38
C THR A 284 4.65 -17.53 -12.10
N THR A 285 5.15 -18.72 -12.40
CA THR A 285 4.29 -19.82 -12.87
C THR A 285 3.22 -20.19 -11.84
N LYS A 286 3.47 -19.96 -10.55
CA LYS A 286 2.48 -20.15 -9.48
C LYS A 286 1.41 -19.04 -9.50
N SER A 287 1.81 -17.77 -9.54
CA SER A 287 0.86 -16.65 -9.43
C SER A 287 0.01 -16.46 -10.70
N LEU A 288 0.61 -16.61 -11.89
CA LEU A 288 -0.12 -16.47 -13.16
C LEU A 288 -0.45 -17.83 -13.79
N GLY A 289 0.55 -18.70 -13.93
CA GLY A 289 0.41 -19.96 -14.68
C GLY A 289 -0.60 -20.93 -14.08
N GLN A 290 -0.71 -21.00 -12.75
CA GLN A 290 -1.66 -21.90 -12.07
C GLN A 290 -3.10 -21.36 -12.02
N HIS A 291 -3.31 -20.07 -12.26
CA HIS A 291 -4.59 -19.40 -12.04
C HIS A 291 -5.22 -18.84 -13.32
N LEU A 292 -4.43 -18.53 -14.35
CA LEU A 292 -4.93 -17.95 -15.60
C LEU A 292 -5.88 -18.91 -16.32
N ALA A 293 -7.00 -18.43 -16.85
CA ALA A 293 -7.93 -19.29 -17.60
C ALA A 293 -7.31 -19.76 -18.93
N LEU A 294 -7.66 -20.97 -19.38
CA LEU A 294 -7.05 -21.62 -20.56
C LEU A 294 -7.24 -20.80 -21.85
N ASP A 295 -8.41 -20.18 -21.99
CA ASP A 295 -8.79 -19.31 -23.11
C ASP A 295 -7.93 -18.04 -23.21
N ARG A 296 -7.20 -17.69 -22.15
CA ARG A 296 -6.29 -16.54 -22.09
C ARG A 296 -4.83 -16.91 -22.34
N ALA A 297 -4.51 -18.17 -22.61
CA ALA A 297 -3.15 -18.56 -22.96
C ALA A 297 -2.57 -17.81 -24.18
N PRO A 298 -3.34 -17.55 -25.25
CA PRO A 298 -2.82 -16.85 -26.43
C PRO A 298 -2.31 -15.43 -26.17
N ILE A 299 -2.80 -14.76 -25.13
CA ILE A 299 -2.42 -13.37 -24.83
C ILE A 299 -1.29 -13.24 -23.81
N ILE A 300 -0.78 -14.35 -23.26
CA ILE A 300 0.36 -14.34 -22.33
C ILE A 300 1.55 -13.54 -22.91
N PRO A 301 1.96 -13.71 -24.19
CA PRO A 301 3.09 -12.98 -24.74
C PRO A 301 2.92 -11.45 -24.81
N LEU A 302 1.69 -10.94 -24.73
CA LEU A 302 1.39 -9.50 -24.73
C LEU A 302 1.64 -8.85 -23.36
N LEU A 303 1.77 -9.65 -22.30
CA LEU A 303 1.84 -9.14 -20.94
C LEU A 303 3.02 -8.19 -20.67
N PRO A 304 4.26 -8.47 -21.15
CA PRO A 304 5.37 -7.54 -21.01
C PRO A 304 5.08 -6.15 -21.57
N GLU A 305 4.46 -6.06 -22.76
CA GLU A 305 4.16 -4.76 -23.37
C GLU A 305 2.96 -4.04 -22.73
N ILE A 306 2.01 -4.78 -22.14
CA ILE A 306 0.90 -4.19 -21.37
C ILE A 306 1.43 -3.54 -20.09
N ILE A 307 2.42 -4.15 -19.41
CA ILE A 307 2.99 -3.61 -18.17
C ILE A 307 3.97 -2.47 -18.46
N ALA A 308 4.87 -2.65 -19.44
CA ALA A 308 5.94 -1.69 -19.70
C ALA A 308 5.46 -0.44 -20.47
N ASP A 309 4.44 -0.57 -21.31
CA ASP A 309 3.89 0.51 -22.13
C ASP A 309 2.35 0.50 -22.11
N PRO A 310 1.72 0.69 -20.93
CA PRO A 310 0.28 0.81 -20.82
C PRO A 310 -0.20 2.15 -21.40
N TYR A 311 -1.49 2.23 -21.71
CA TYR A 311 -2.13 3.53 -21.91
C TYR A 311 -2.34 4.24 -20.57
N GLU A 312 -2.83 3.53 -19.56
CA GLU A 312 -3.09 4.07 -18.23
C GLU A 312 -2.75 3.04 -17.15
N VAL A 313 -2.36 3.53 -15.99
CA VAL A 313 -2.24 2.73 -14.77
C VAL A 313 -3.10 3.33 -13.67
N TRP A 314 -3.97 2.50 -13.09
CA TRP A 314 -4.94 2.90 -12.07
C TRP A 314 -4.70 2.14 -10.76
N LEU A 315 -4.90 2.80 -9.62
CA LEU A 315 -5.01 2.17 -8.31
C LEU A 315 -6.47 2.15 -7.86
N MET A 316 -6.99 0.98 -7.52
CA MET A 316 -8.26 0.85 -6.82
C MET A 316 -8.03 0.20 -5.46
N PRO A 317 -8.31 0.89 -4.34
CA PRO A 317 -8.47 0.24 -3.06
C PRO A 317 -9.74 -0.60 -3.06
N TYR A 318 -9.64 -1.81 -2.53
CA TYR A 318 -10.75 -2.72 -2.30
C TYR A 318 -10.89 -2.99 -0.82
N ARG A 319 -12.14 -3.03 -0.34
CA ARG A 319 -12.45 -3.44 1.02
C ARG A 319 -13.11 -4.81 1.00
N ASP A 320 -12.66 -5.70 1.86
CA ASP A 320 -13.37 -6.96 2.12
C ASP A 320 -14.56 -6.69 3.03
N LYS A 321 -15.77 -7.01 2.57
CA LYS A 321 -17.00 -6.78 3.31
C LYS A 321 -17.08 -7.58 4.62
N LEU A 322 -16.35 -8.69 4.72
CA LEU A 322 -16.37 -9.56 5.89
C LEU A 322 -15.43 -9.08 6.98
N THR A 323 -14.19 -8.72 6.61
CA THR A 323 -13.14 -8.39 7.58
C THR A 323 -12.87 -6.90 7.71
N GLY A 324 -13.41 -6.07 6.81
CA GLY A 324 -13.09 -4.65 6.70
C GLY A 324 -11.69 -4.36 6.16
N ARG A 325 -10.87 -5.39 5.88
CA ARG A 325 -9.50 -5.25 5.39
C ARG A 325 -9.48 -4.54 4.05
N VAL A 326 -8.47 -3.69 3.85
CA VAL A 326 -8.23 -3.01 2.57
C VAL A 326 -7.04 -3.63 1.84
N GLU A 327 -7.18 -3.80 0.52
CA GLU A 327 -6.08 -4.16 -0.39
C GLU A 327 -5.99 -3.16 -1.54
N LEU A 328 -4.77 -2.91 -2.01
CA LEU A 328 -4.52 -1.99 -3.12
C LEU A 328 -4.31 -2.81 -4.40
N ARG A 329 -5.20 -2.62 -5.39
CA ARG A 329 -5.09 -3.29 -6.69
C ARG A 329 -4.74 -2.29 -7.76
N ARG A 330 -3.63 -2.56 -8.44
CA ARG A 330 -3.14 -1.76 -9.55
C ARG A 330 -3.59 -2.36 -10.87
N ARG A 331 -3.91 -1.54 -11.86
CA ARG A 331 -4.47 -2.00 -13.13
C ARG A 331 -3.73 -1.33 -14.27
N TYR A 332 -3.04 -2.12 -15.08
CA TYR A 332 -2.37 -1.70 -16.29
C TYR A 332 -3.32 -1.91 -17.46
N LEU A 333 -3.69 -0.83 -18.14
CA LEU A 333 -4.73 -0.85 -19.17
C LEU A 333 -4.10 -0.60 -20.54
N LYS A 334 -4.39 -1.47 -21.52
CA LYS A 334 -3.94 -1.31 -22.91
C LYS A 334 -4.93 -1.92 -23.89
N ALA A 335 -5.41 -1.13 -24.84
CA ALA A 335 -6.19 -1.69 -25.96
C ALA A 335 -5.24 -2.08 -27.09
N LEU A 336 -5.44 -3.27 -27.66
CA LEU A 336 -4.63 -3.85 -28.73
C LEU A 336 -5.53 -4.24 -29.91
N GLN A 337 -5.06 -4.00 -31.12
CA GLN A 337 -5.69 -4.51 -32.34
C GLN A 337 -5.21 -5.93 -32.58
N ILE A 338 -6.05 -6.92 -32.32
CA ILE A 338 -5.70 -8.33 -32.51
C ILE A 338 -6.36 -8.82 -33.79
N ALA A 339 -5.56 -9.25 -34.75
CA ALA A 339 -6.05 -9.88 -35.97
C ALA A 339 -6.86 -11.14 -35.64
N GLY A 340 -8.02 -11.31 -36.29
CA GLY A 340 -8.69 -12.61 -36.36
C GLY A 340 -7.87 -13.61 -37.19
N ALA A 341 -8.43 -14.78 -37.47
CA ALA A 341 -7.80 -15.76 -38.36
C ALA A 341 -7.52 -15.20 -39.77
N ASP A 342 -8.26 -14.17 -40.20
CA ASP A 342 -8.01 -13.39 -41.41
C ASP A 342 -7.45 -12.01 -41.08
N GLU A 343 -6.33 -11.62 -41.71
CA GLU A 343 -5.66 -10.32 -41.51
C GLU A 343 -6.55 -9.11 -41.85
N ALA A 344 -7.60 -9.32 -42.66
CA ALA A 344 -8.58 -8.30 -43.02
C ALA A 344 -9.59 -7.98 -41.91
N GLU A 345 -9.74 -8.84 -40.89
CA GLU A 345 -10.67 -8.68 -39.77
C GLU A 345 -9.93 -8.46 -38.44
N ALA A 346 -9.16 -7.36 -38.35
CA ALA A 346 -8.63 -6.92 -37.06
C ALA A 346 -9.78 -6.63 -36.08
N LYS A 347 -9.87 -7.41 -35.00
CA LYS A 347 -10.84 -7.20 -33.93
C LYS A 347 -10.19 -6.44 -32.80
N ALA A 348 -10.87 -5.42 -32.30
CA ALA A 348 -10.45 -4.70 -31.11
C ALA A 348 -10.43 -5.67 -29.92
N ALA A 349 -9.27 -5.80 -29.27
CA ALA A 349 -9.12 -6.52 -28.02
C ALA A 349 -8.68 -5.54 -26.93
N TYR A 350 -9.57 -5.32 -25.98
CA TYR A 350 -9.28 -4.55 -24.79
C TYR A 350 -8.63 -5.48 -23.78
N THR A 351 -7.34 -5.28 -23.56
CA THR A 351 -6.57 -6.07 -22.59
C THR A 351 -6.28 -5.23 -21.36
N TRP A 352 -6.41 -5.84 -20.20
CA TRP A 352 -5.92 -5.22 -18.99
C TRP A 352 -5.34 -6.26 -18.08
N PHE A 353 -4.42 -5.79 -17.27
CA PHE A 353 -3.69 -6.57 -16.32
C PHE A 353 -3.89 -5.98 -14.95
N ILE A 354 -4.51 -6.75 -14.07
CA ILE A 354 -4.71 -6.37 -12.67
C ILE A 354 -3.57 -6.99 -11.89
N ALA A 355 -2.83 -6.16 -11.19
CA ALA A 355 -1.73 -6.54 -10.34
C ALA A 355 -2.12 -6.15 -8.89
N GLU A 356 -2.41 -7.16 -8.07
CA GLU A 356 -2.73 -7.00 -6.65
C GLU A 356 -1.44 -6.89 -5.84
N TYR A 357 -1.37 -5.90 -4.96
CA TYR A 357 -0.24 -5.75 -4.05
C TYR A 357 -0.62 -6.36 -2.69
N ARG A 358 0.14 -7.37 -2.26
CA ARG A 358 0.13 -7.90 -0.89
C ARG A 358 1.51 -7.73 -0.31
N ARG A 359 1.61 -7.21 0.92
CA ARG A 359 2.90 -6.88 1.57
C ARG A 359 3.71 -5.90 0.74
N GLY A 360 3.08 -4.95 0.04
CA GLY A 360 3.84 -4.05 -0.84
C GLY A 360 4.49 -4.68 -2.05
N GLU A 361 4.37 -5.99 -2.18
CA GLU A 361 4.85 -6.79 -3.27
C GLU A 361 3.65 -7.15 -4.14
N LEU A 362 3.89 -7.37 -5.42
CA LEU A 362 2.83 -7.89 -6.27
C LEU A 362 2.64 -9.37 -6.04
N TRP A 363 1.39 -9.76 -5.82
CA TRP A 363 1.06 -11.08 -5.34
C TRP A 363 0.12 -11.83 -6.26
N ASP A 364 -0.91 -11.14 -6.72
CA ASP A 364 -1.84 -11.69 -7.69
C ASP A 364 -1.80 -10.86 -8.96
N VAL A 365 -1.91 -11.54 -10.07
CA VAL A 365 -1.73 -10.99 -11.39
C VAL A 365 -2.79 -11.63 -12.29
N THR A 366 -3.78 -10.85 -12.69
CA THR A 366 -4.88 -11.31 -13.51
C THR A 366 -4.82 -10.61 -14.86
N LEU A 367 -4.58 -11.38 -15.92
CA LEU A 367 -4.71 -10.91 -17.29
C LEU A 367 -6.15 -11.14 -17.76
N ILE A 368 -6.77 -10.11 -18.33
CA ILE A 368 -8.14 -10.14 -18.83
C ILE A 368 -8.16 -9.55 -20.24
N GLN A 369 -8.94 -10.18 -21.12
CA GLN A 369 -9.25 -9.68 -22.45
C GLN A 369 -10.77 -9.57 -22.62
N SER A 370 -11.21 -8.51 -23.27
CA SER A 370 -12.59 -8.33 -23.68
C SER A 370 -12.64 -7.69 -25.06
N SER A 371 -13.65 -8.03 -25.86
CA SER A 371 -13.99 -7.29 -27.09
C SER A 371 -14.84 -6.05 -26.82
N ARG A 372 -15.27 -5.83 -25.57
CA ARG A 372 -16.22 -4.78 -25.20
C ARG A 372 -15.49 -3.62 -24.53
N GLN A 373 -15.45 -2.46 -25.20
CA GLN A 373 -14.83 -1.24 -24.68
C GLN A 373 -15.36 -0.87 -23.28
N ARG A 374 -16.67 -1.04 -23.04
CA ARG A 374 -17.31 -0.76 -21.75
C ARG A 374 -16.70 -1.52 -20.57
N GLU A 375 -16.16 -2.72 -20.78
CA GLU A 375 -15.56 -3.50 -19.69
C GLU A 375 -14.19 -2.93 -19.29
N LEU A 376 -13.45 -2.37 -20.26
CA LEU A 376 -12.22 -1.62 -19.99
C LEU A 376 -12.53 -0.30 -19.28
N GLN A 377 -13.59 0.42 -19.67
CA GLN A 377 -13.98 1.67 -19.01
C GLN A 377 -14.22 1.48 -17.51
N LYS A 378 -14.87 0.39 -17.11
CA LYS A 378 -15.08 0.06 -15.69
C LYS A 378 -13.77 -0.08 -14.90
N GLN A 379 -12.65 -0.33 -15.58
CA GLN A 379 -11.33 -0.43 -14.94
C GLN A 379 -10.66 0.92 -14.71
N ARG A 380 -11.12 1.98 -15.40
CA ARG A 380 -10.56 3.35 -15.35
C ARG A 380 -11.16 4.16 -14.21
N ALA A 381 -11.01 3.64 -13.00
CA ALA A 381 -11.49 4.26 -11.78
C ALA A 381 -10.50 4.10 -10.61
N GLY A 382 -10.58 5.00 -9.64
CA GLY A 382 -9.71 5.09 -8.47
C GLY A 382 -8.71 6.24 -8.57
N ILE A 383 -7.43 5.96 -8.28
CA ILE A 383 -6.34 6.92 -8.40
C ILE A 383 -5.60 6.66 -9.71
N LEU A 384 -5.54 7.65 -10.59
CA LEU A 384 -4.73 7.58 -11.81
C LEU A 384 -3.24 7.74 -11.41
N LEU A 385 -2.45 6.69 -11.63
CA LEU A 385 -1.02 6.66 -11.30
C LEU A 385 -0.16 7.06 -12.50
N TYR A 386 -0.60 6.68 -13.70
CA TYR A 386 0.07 6.98 -14.95
C TYR A 386 -0.97 7.12 -16.07
N GLY A 387 -0.78 8.09 -16.96
CA GLY A 387 -1.54 8.21 -18.19
C GLY A 387 -0.63 8.63 -19.32
N ARG A 388 -0.49 7.79 -20.34
CA ARG A 388 0.26 8.11 -21.56
C ARG A 388 -0.39 9.32 -22.23
N ALA A 389 0.43 10.27 -22.66
CA ALA A 389 -0.05 11.38 -23.49
C ALA A 389 -0.61 10.83 -24.81
N GLU A 390 -1.63 11.49 -25.35
CA GLU A 390 -2.03 11.22 -26.74
C GLU A 390 -0.90 11.67 -27.66
N LYS A 391 -0.62 10.86 -28.68
CA LYS A 391 0.41 11.14 -29.68
C LYS A 391 -0.13 12.08 -30.76
#